data_AF-D7CG22-F1
#
_entry.id   AF-D7CG22-F1
#
_cell.length_a   1.000
_cell.length_b   1.000
_cell.length_c   1.000
_cell.angle_alpha   90.00
_cell.angle_beta   90.00
_cell.angle_gamma   90.00
#
_symmetry.space_group_name_H-M   'P 1'
#
loop_
_entity.id
_entity.type
_entity.pdbx_description
1 polymer ?
#
loop_
_entity_poly.entity_id
_entity_poly.type
_entity_poly.pdbx_seq_one_letter_code
_entity_poly.pdbx_strand_id
1 'polypeptide(L)'
;MRTLASNYDCSDDSYIDALAVMANEAEPGWWEQYRGTLPSGLLDIAELEWHAKRLLTGQIVHLPGLLHTEEYARAVFDSGLPRMSRLEVELRVKHRMDRQQVLDEPISLPYIGYIHEAALRMQFGGRKVTQTQLDHLQVMSERDNITLRIIPVSCDGFPGAGHALLYAEGPVPQLDTVQLDSTHGPEFLHADAQLAKFRAHLDWMDAHSLSPEESRELIHAVAREL
;
A
#
# COMPACT_ATOMS: atom_id res chain seq x y z
N MET A 1 -15.00 24.23 -7.52
CA MET A 1 -13.63 24.08 -7.01
C MET A 1 -12.80 25.35 -7.23
N ARG A 2 -12.55 25.81 -8.46
CA ARG A 2 -11.79 27.07 -8.74
C ARG A 2 -12.28 28.30 -7.96
N THR A 3 -13.60 28.50 -7.86
CA THR A 3 -14.20 29.59 -7.06
C THR A 3 -13.89 29.48 -5.55
N LEU A 4 -13.74 28.26 -5.01
CA LEU A 4 -13.34 28.06 -3.61
C LEU A 4 -11.85 28.36 -3.44
N ALA A 5 -10.99 27.89 -4.34
CA ALA A 5 -9.54 28.15 -4.28
C ALA A 5 -9.21 29.65 -4.31
N SER A 6 -9.88 30.43 -5.17
CA SER A 6 -9.74 31.89 -5.21
C SER A 6 -10.17 32.59 -3.91
N ASN A 7 -11.10 32.00 -3.15
CA ASN A 7 -11.54 32.56 -1.87
C ASN A 7 -10.56 32.26 -0.71
N TYR A 8 -9.63 31.30 -0.89
CA TYR A 8 -8.61 30.93 0.10
C TYR A 8 -7.20 31.43 -0.27
N ASP A 9 -7.09 32.34 -1.25
CA ASP A 9 -5.82 32.92 -1.73
C ASP A 9 -4.79 31.86 -2.20
N CYS A 10 -5.28 30.68 -2.60
CA CYS A 10 -4.45 29.66 -3.23
C CYS A 10 -4.20 30.07 -4.67
N SER A 11 -2.94 30.35 -5.02
CA SER A 11 -2.53 30.79 -6.36
C SER A 11 -1.75 29.74 -7.15
N ASP A 12 -1.63 28.51 -6.64
CA ASP A 12 -0.97 27.42 -7.36
C ASP A 12 -1.95 26.79 -8.36
N ASP A 13 -1.84 27.20 -9.62
CA ASP A 13 -2.69 26.73 -10.72
C ASP A 13 -2.60 25.21 -10.91
N SER A 14 -1.42 24.60 -10.68
CA SER A 14 -1.24 23.15 -10.85
C SER A 14 -2.01 22.36 -9.79
N TYR A 15 -1.99 22.85 -8.55
CA TYR A 15 -2.74 22.26 -7.45
C TYR A 15 -4.25 22.44 -7.63
N ILE A 16 -4.68 23.64 -8.05
CA ILE A 16 -6.08 23.92 -8.38
C ILE A 16 -6.55 23.01 -9.52
N ASP A 17 -5.77 22.87 -10.59
CA ASP A 17 -6.18 22.02 -11.71
C ASP A 17 -6.24 20.54 -11.29
N ALA A 18 -5.30 20.06 -10.49
CA ALA A 18 -5.35 18.69 -9.95
C ALA A 18 -6.61 18.44 -9.10
N LEU A 19 -6.94 19.36 -8.17
CA LEU A 19 -8.18 19.28 -7.39
C LEU A 19 -9.43 19.36 -8.27
N ALA A 20 -9.38 20.10 -9.38
CA ALA A 20 -10.52 20.24 -10.27
C ALA A 20 -10.75 18.96 -11.06
N VAL A 21 -9.69 18.26 -11.45
CA VAL A 21 -9.78 16.95 -12.09
C VAL A 21 -10.43 15.95 -11.12
N MET A 22 -9.90 15.83 -9.90
CA MET A 22 -10.45 14.91 -8.90
C MET A 22 -11.91 15.21 -8.55
N ALA A 23 -12.27 16.50 -8.43
CA ALA A 23 -13.65 16.89 -8.09
C ALA A 23 -14.65 16.78 -9.24
N ASN A 24 -14.20 16.71 -10.50
CA ASN A 24 -15.05 16.65 -11.68
C ASN A 24 -15.06 15.27 -12.35
N GLU A 25 -14.64 14.22 -11.65
CA GLU A 25 -14.76 12.86 -12.19
C GLU A 25 -16.23 12.53 -12.47
N ALA A 26 -16.49 12.13 -13.72
CA ALA A 26 -17.85 11.99 -14.24
C ALA A 26 -18.55 10.74 -13.69
N GLU A 27 -17.79 9.70 -13.36
CA GLU A 27 -18.29 8.45 -12.82
C GLU A 27 -17.71 8.23 -11.42
N PRO A 28 -18.52 7.83 -10.43
CA PRO A 28 -18.01 7.47 -9.11
C PRO A 28 -17.02 6.31 -9.22
N GLY A 29 -15.92 6.36 -8.45
CA GLY A 29 -14.93 5.30 -8.45
C GLY A 29 -15.52 3.94 -8.08
N TRP A 30 -14.91 2.85 -8.57
CA TRP A 30 -15.42 1.49 -8.36
C TRP A 30 -15.58 1.12 -6.87
N TRP A 31 -14.84 1.77 -5.97
CA TRP A 31 -14.91 1.57 -4.51
C TRP A 31 -16.27 2.01 -3.93
N GLU A 32 -17.00 2.90 -4.61
CA GLU A 32 -18.31 3.38 -4.18
C GLU A 32 -19.36 2.28 -4.05
N GLN A 33 -19.19 1.16 -4.78
CA GLN A 33 -20.06 -0.02 -4.63
C GLN A 33 -20.00 -0.62 -3.21
N TYR A 34 -18.94 -0.34 -2.45
CA TYR A 34 -18.76 -0.81 -1.08
C TYR A 34 -19.29 0.17 -0.02
N ARG A 35 -19.79 1.35 -0.42
CA ARG A 35 -20.29 2.36 0.50
C ARG A 35 -21.43 1.79 1.36
N GLY A 36 -21.31 1.94 2.68
CA GLY A 36 -22.27 1.42 3.64
C GLY A 36 -22.15 -0.07 3.96
N THR A 37 -21.24 -0.79 3.30
CA THR A 37 -20.90 -2.20 3.63
C THR A 37 -19.51 -2.36 4.22
N LEU A 38 -18.56 -1.52 3.81
CA LEU A 38 -17.21 -1.43 4.40
C LEU A 38 -17.00 -0.10 5.13
N PRO A 39 -16.07 -0.06 6.11
CA PRO A 39 -15.62 1.20 6.71
C PRO A 39 -15.09 2.17 5.65
N SER A 40 -15.42 3.46 5.76
CA SER A 40 -15.04 4.48 4.77
C SER A 40 -13.54 4.53 4.51
N GLY A 41 -12.71 4.38 5.55
CA GLY A 41 -11.26 4.37 5.41
C GLY A 41 -10.72 3.33 4.42
N LEU A 42 -11.43 2.20 4.20
CA LEU A 42 -11.02 1.24 3.18
C LEU A 42 -11.28 1.76 1.76
N LEU A 43 -12.38 2.47 1.57
CA LEU A 43 -12.71 3.14 0.30
C LEU A 43 -11.72 4.29 0.05
N ASP A 44 -11.40 5.06 1.09
CA ASP A 44 -10.44 6.16 1.02
C ASP A 44 -9.04 5.68 0.59
N ILE A 45 -8.62 4.48 1.03
CA ILE A 45 -7.38 3.85 0.54
C ILE A 45 -7.48 3.54 -0.96
N ALA A 46 -8.60 2.95 -1.40
CA ALA A 46 -8.77 2.58 -2.81
C ALA A 46 -8.78 3.81 -3.73
N GLU A 47 -9.45 4.88 -3.32
CA GLU A 47 -9.43 6.17 -4.01
C GLU A 47 -8.02 6.77 -4.05
N LEU A 48 -7.31 6.77 -2.92
CA LEU A 48 -5.94 7.27 -2.84
C LEU A 48 -5.00 6.53 -3.80
N GLU A 49 -5.07 5.20 -3.82
CA GLU A 49 -4.26 4.37 -4.71
C GLU A 49 -4.59 4.61 -6.18
N TRP A 50 -5.86 4.81 -6.50
CA TRP A 50 -6.34 5.02 -7.87
C TRP A 50 -5.86 6.35 -8.47
N HIS A 51 -5.77 7.41 -7.67
CA HIS A 51 -5.31 8.73 -8.14
C HIS A 51 -3.81 8.98 -7.98
N ALA A 52 -3.08 8.05 -7.36
CA ALA A 52 -1.64 8.16 -7.20
C ALA A 52 -0.90 8.12 -8.55
N LYS A 53 0.26 8.78 -8.61
CA LYS A 53 1.23 8.65 -9.70
C LYS A 53 2.25 7.56 -9.46
N ARG A 54 2.51 7.24 -8.20
CA ARG A 54 3.38 6.16 -7.75
C ARG A 54 3.06 5.83 -6.31
N LEU A 55 3.25 4.56 -5.94
CA LEU A 55 3.10 4.08 -4.58
C LEU A 55 4.45 3.57 -4.05
N LEU A 56 4.79 3.96 -2.82
CA LEU A 56 5.90 3.39 -2.07
C LEU A 56 5.37 2.85 -0.75
N THR A 57 5.65 1.60 -0.40
CA THR A 57 5.21 1.03 0.88
C THR A 57 6.38 0.51 1.70
N GLY A 58 6.29 0.67 3.02
CA GLY A 58 7.14 0.01 4.00
C GLY A 58 6.33 -0.99 4.79
N GLN A 59 6.77 -2.25 4.83
CA GLN A 59 6.04 -3.37 5.43
C GLN A 59 6.94 -4.16 6.38
N ILE A 60 6.53 -4.32 7.64
CA ILE A 60 7.41 -4.90 8.68
C ILE A 60 7.02 -6.32 9.07
N VAL A 61 5.73 -6.53 9.38
CA VAL A 61 5.18 -7.81 9.84
C VAL A 61 4.12 -8.39 8.90
N HIS A 62 3.52 -7.56 8.05
CA HIS A 62 2.61 -8.02 7.00
C HIS A 62 3.32 -7.91 5.66
N LEU A 63 2.89 -8.70 4.68
CA LEU A 63 3.28 -8.46 3.29
C LEU A 63 2.40 -7.35 2.68
N PRO A 64 2.82 -6.70 1.59
CA PRO A 64 2.04 -5.62 1.01
C PRO A 64 0.66 -6.06 0.49
N GLY A 65 -0.40 -5.36 0.92
CA GLY A 65 -1.78 -5.77 0.66
C GLY A 65 -2.19 -5.82 -0.82
N LEU A 66 -1.60 -4.97 -1.67
CA LEU A 66 -1.83 -4.99 -3.11
C LEU A 66 -1.21 -6.20 -3.81
N LEU A 67 -0.37 -6.97 -3.12
CA LEU A 67 0.32 -8.14 -3.66
C LEU A 67 -0.11 -9.42 -2.93
N HIS A 68 -1.24 -9.39 -2.22
CA HIS A 68 -1.76 -10.58 -1.55
C HIS A 68 -2.46 -11.51 -2.54
N THR A 69 -2.29 -12.82 -2.35
CA THR A 69 -3.23 -13.80 -2.86
C THR A 69 -4.52 -13.74 -2.05
N GLU A 70 -5.64 -14.20 -2.64
CA GLU A 70 -6.93 -14.21 -1.96
C GLU A 70 -6.89 -14.98 -0.63
N GLU A 71 -6.19 -16.12 -0.61
CA GLU A 71 -6.05 -16.98 0.55
C GLU A 71 -5.21 -16.34 1.66
N TYR A 72 -4.13 -15.66 1.31
CA TYR A 72 -3.31 -14.92 2.27
C TYR A 72 -4.05 -13.70 2.82
N ALA A 73 -4.73 -12.94 1.96
CA ALA A 73 -5.56 -11.80 2.38
C ALA A 73 -6.65 -12.25 3.38
N ARG A 74 -7.33 -13.36 3.09
CA ARG A 74 -8.32 -13.96 3.99
C ARG A 74 -7.70 -14.32 5.34
N ALA A 75 -6.54 -14.96 5.34
CA ALA A 75 -5.84 -15.34 6.57
C ALA A 75 -5.40 -14.14 7.42
N VAL A 76 -4.97 -13.04 6.78
CA VAL A 76 -4.66 -11.77 7.46
C VAL A 76 -5.91 -11.23 8.13
N PHE A 77 -7.04 -11.15 7.43
CA PHE A 77 -8.29 -10.66 8.01
C PHE A 77 -8.85 -11.57 9.11
N ASP A 78 -8.76 -12.89 8.97
CA ASP A 78 -9.18 -13.84 10.00
C ASP A 78 -8.40 -13.70 11.32
N SER A 79 -7.19 -13.13 11.26
CA SER A 79 -6.37 -12.82 12.45
C SER A 79 -6.75 -11.53 13.17
N GLY A 80 -7.69 -10.76 12.61
CA GLY A 80 -8.14 -9.48 13.17
C GLY A 80 -8.75 -9.60 14.57
N LEU A 81 -8.52 -8.57 15.39
CA LEU A 81 -9.05 -8.45 16.75
C LEU A 81 -9.86 -7.16 16.90
N PRO A 82 -11.13 -7.23 17.33
CA PRO A 82 -11.93 -8.44 17.58
C PRO A 82 -12.17 -9.25 16.29
N ARG A 83 -12.52 -10.54 16.46
CA ARG A 83 -12.81 -11.42 15.32
C ARG A 83 -13.98 -10.88 14.50
N MET A 84 -13.76 -10.76 13.20
CA MET A 84 -14.77 -10.36 12.23
C MET A 84 -15.70 -11.52 11.89
N SER A 85 -16.88 -11.20 11.37
CA SER A 85 -17.76 -12.21 10.79
C SER A 85 -17.19 -12.72 9.47
N ARG A 86 -17.53 -13.96 9.08
CA ARG A 86 -17.11 -14.51 7.77
C ARG A 86 -17.53 -13.61 6.60
N LEU A 87 -18.74 -13.05 6.64
CA LEU A 87 -19.23 -12.15 5.60
C LEU A 87 -18.34 -10.90 5.48
N GLU A 88 -17.96 -10.31 6.63
CA GLU A 88 -17.09 -9.14 6.66
C GLU A 88 -15.69 -9.47 6.12
N VAL A 89 -15.14 -10.64 6.48
CA VAL A 89 -13.86 -11.11 5.94
C VAL A 89 -13.93 -11.22 4.42
N GLU A 90 -14.93 -11.92 3.86
CA GLU A 90 -15.04 -12.08 2.41
C GLU A 90 -15.26 -10.75 1.67
N LEU A 91 -16.01 -9.80 2.26
CA LEU A 91 -16.16 -8.45 1.69
C LEU A 91 -14.82 -7.71 1.64
N ARG A 92 -14.03 -7.76 2.72
CA ARG A 92 -12.71 -7.13 2.78
C ARG A 92 -11.69 -7.81 1.87
N VAL A 93 -11.76 -9.15 1.72
CA VAL A 93 -10.95 -9.91 0.76
C VAL A 93 -11.28 -9.48 -0.65
N LYS A 94 -12.56 -9.47 -1.03
CA LYS A 94 -12.99 -9.03 -2.36
C LYS A 94 -12.51 -7.61 -2.65
N HIS A 95 -12.73 -6.68 -1.73
CA HIS A 95 -12.24 -5.31 -1.88
C HIS A 95 -10.72 -5.24 -2.03
N ARG A 96 -9.95 -6.06 -1.31
CA ARG A 96 -8.49 -6.12 -1.47
C ARG A 96 -8.06 -6.63 -2.84
N MET A 97 -8.76 -7.62 -3.39
CA MET A 97 -8.47 -8.13 -4.73
C MET A 97 -8.84 -7.10 -5.80
N ASP A 98 -10.00 -6.44 -5.67
CA ASP A 98 -10.44 -5.40 -6.60
C ASP A 98 -9.45 -4.22 -6.63
N ARG A 99 -8.79 -3.88 -5.51
CA ARG A 99 -7.75 -2.83 -5.46
C ARG A 99 -6.55 -3.11 -6.34
N GLN A 100 -6.21 -4.37 -6.60
CA GLN A 100 -5.00 -4.74 -7.35
C GLN A 100 -5.02 -4.25 -8.80
N GLN A 101 -6.20 -3.92 -9.34
CA GLN A 101 -6.34 -3.40 -10.70
C GLN A 101 -5.54 -2.11 -10.96
N VAL A 102 -5.15 -1.35 -9.92
CA VAL A 102 -4.26 -0.18 -10.10
C VAL A 102 -2.87 -0.59 -10.63
N LEU A 103 -2.44 -1.83 -10.35
CA LEU A 103 -1.18 -2.35 -10.85
C LEU A 103 -1.29 -2.81 -12.30
N ASP A 104 -2.49 -3.08 -12.80
CA ASP A 104 -2.74 -3.65 -14.11
C ASP A 104 -3.01 -2.58 -15.19
N GLU A 105 -2.82 -2.96 -16.46
CA GLU A 105 -3.19 -2.11 -17.58
C GLU A 105 -4.71 -1.84 -17.55
N PRO A 106 -5.15 -0.60 -17.84
CA PRO A 106 -4.39 0.50 -18.45
C PRO A 106 -3.69 1.45 -17.47
N ILE A 107 -3.75 1.20 -16.15
CA ILE A 107 -3.18 2.12 -15.14
C ILE A 107 -1.68 1.86 -14.99
N SER A 108 -1.29 0.60 -14.82
CA SER A 108 0.12 0.17 -14.74
C SER A 108 0.91 0.99 -13.71
N LEU A 109 0.32 1.20 -12.52
CA LEU A 109 0.85 2.14 -11.52
C LEU A 109 2.24 1.72 -11.04
N PRO A 110 3.26 2.60 -11.07
CA PRO A 110 4.56 2.32 -10.50
C PRO A 110 4.45 2.06 -9.00
N TYR A 111 5.03 0.94 -8.55
CA TYR A 111 4.92 0.45 -7.19
C TYR A 111 6.28 0.01 -6.65
N ILE A 112 6.66 0.51 -5.48
CA ILE A 112 7.87 0.11 -4.76
C ILE A 112 7.50 -0.43 -3.38
N GLY A 113 7.84 -1.69 -3.11
CA GLY A 113 7.61 -2.34 -1.83
C GLY A 113 8.90 -2.62 -1.07
N TYR A 114 9.13 -1.89 0.02
CA TYR A 114 10.16 -2.19 1.00
C TYR A 114 9.60 -3.14 2.05
N ILE A 115 10.12 -4.35 2.12
CA ILE A 115 9.58 -5.42 2.97
C ILE A 115 10.68 -5.86 3.93
N HIS A 116 10.46 -5.74 5.23
CA HIS A 116 11.36 -6.30 6.22
C HIS A 116 11.29 -7.83 6.21
N GLU A 117 12.43 -8.51 6.34
CA GLU A 117 12.53 -9.97 6.28
C GLU A 117 11.56 -10.68 7.26
N ALA A 118 11.27 -10.07 8.41
CA ALA A 118 10.30 -10.59 9.38
C ALA A 118 8.93 -10.88 8.74
N ALA A 119 8.43 -10.01 7.85
CA ALA A 119 7.15 -10.20 7.17
C ALA A 119 7.11 -11.47 6.32
N LEU A 120 8.24 -11.85 5.70
CA LEU A 120 8.34 -13.07 4.89
C LEU A 120 8.15 -14.34 5.73
N ARG A 121 8.46 -14.26 7.03
CA ARG A 121 8.42 -15.39 7.97
C ARG A 121 7.12 -15.47 8.77
N MET A 122 6.23 -14.49 8.62
CA MET A 122 4.93 -14.47 9.29
C MET A 122 3.94 -15.43 8.60
N GLN A 123 3.55 -16.48 9.32
CA GLN A 123 2.79 -17.61 8.77
C GLN A 123 1.27 -17.39 8.80
N PHE A 124 0.79 -16.31 8.18
CA PHE A 124 -0.66 -16.11 8.01
C PHE A 124 -1.24 -17.25 7.18
N GLY A 125 -2.24 -17.95 7.73
CA GLY A 125 -2.87 -19.12 7.09
C GLY A 125 -2.03 -20.39 7.15
N GLY A 126 -0.90 -20.36 7.88
CA GLY A 126 0.05 -21.47 7.98
C GLY A 126 1.02 -21.56 6.81
N ARG A 127 1.99 -22.48 6.94
CA ARG A 127 3.14 -22.63 6.03
C ARG A 127 2.76 -22.67 4.55
N LYS A 128 1.76 -23.48 4.18
CA LYS A 128 1.35 -23.64 2.78
C LYS A 128 0.85 -22.33 2.16
N VAL A 129 -0.03 -21.61 2.86
CA VAL A 129 -0.59 -20.33 2.37
C VAL A 129 0.51 -19.28 2.26
N THR A 130 1.40 -19.23 3.25
CA THR A 130 2.55 -18.30 3.23
C THR A 130 3.52 -18.63 2.09
N GLN A 131 3.84 -19.90 1.86
CA GLN A 131 4.69 -20.32 0.73
C GLN A 131 4.08 -19.91 -0.61
N THR A 132 2.79 -20.20 -0.84
CA THR A 132 2.08 -19.76 -2.07
C THR A 132 2.09 -18.24 -2.23
N GLN A 133 1.98 -17.49 -1.13
CA GLN A 133 2.09 -16.04 -1.15
C GLN A 133 3.51 -15.56 -1.53
N LEU A 134 4.56 -16.20 -1.01
CA LEU A 134 5.94 -15.84 -1.36
C LEU A 134 6.28 -16.18 -2.81
N ASP A 135 5.78 -17.31 -3.32
CA ASP A 135 5.89 -17.66 -4.74
C ASP A 135 5.16 -16.63 -5.61
N HIS A 136 3.98 -16.17 -5.18
CA HIS A 136 3.26 -15.09 -5.87
C HIS A 136 4.04 -13.77 -5.88
N LEU A 137 4.74 -13.40 -4.80
CA LEU A 137 5.60 -12.21 -4.79
C LEU A 137 6.76 -12.32 -5.79
N GLN A 138 7.33 -13.51 -5.99
CA GLN A 138 8.36 -13.72 -7.01
C GLN A 138 7.79 -13.38 -8.39
N VAL A 139 6.61 -13.92 -8.75
CA VAL A 139 5.95 -13.62 -10.03
C VAL A 139 5.63 -12.13 -10.16
N MET A 140 5.11 -11.49 -9.11
CA MET A 140 4.80 -10.05 -9.16
C MET A 140 6.04 -9.18 -9.33
N SER A 141 7.16 -9.58 -8.75
CA SER A 141 8.44 -8.85 -8.86
C SER A 141 9.11 -8.93 -10.23
N GLU A 142 8.57 -9.73 -11.16
CA GLU A 142 8.99 -9.77 -12.56
C GLU A 142 8.29 -8.73 -13.43
N ARG A 143 7.27 -8.03 -12.90
CA ARG A 143 6.54 -6.99 -13.64
C ARG A 143 7.33 -5.68 -13.67
N ASP A 144 7.36 -5.02 -14.83
CA ASP A 144 8.13 -3.77 -15.04
C ASP A 144 7.69 -2.62 -14.12
N ASN A 145 6.42 -2.58 -13.70
CA ASN A 145 5.89 -1.54 -12.82
C ASN A 145 6.06 -1.83 -11.32
N ILE A 146 6.60 -3.00 -10.93
CA ILE A 146 6.71 -3.43 -9.53
C ILE A 146 8.17 -3.66 -9.15
N THR A 147 8.63 -2.96 -8.12
CA THR A 147 9.95 -3.16 -7.51
C THR A 147 9.79 -3.61 -6.07
N LEU A 148 10.27 -4.83 -5.74
CA LEU A 148 10.28 -5.33 -4.37
C LEU A 148 11.71 -5.37 -3.84
N ARG A 149 11.91 -4.83 -2.64
CA ARG A 149 13.21 -4.77 -1.98
C ARG A 149 13.11 -5.23 -0.54
N ILE A 150 13.93 -6.20 -0.16
CA ILE A 150 13.93 -6.76 1.19
C ILE A 150 14.92 -6.01 2.08
N ILE A 151 14.47 -5.61 3.26
CA ILE A 151 15.33 -5.11 4.35
C ILE A 151 15.70 -6.32 5.21
N PRO A 152 16.96 -6.79 5.17
CA PRO A 152 17.37 -8.00 5.88
C PRO A 152 17.43 -7.77 7.39
N VAL A 153 17.25 -8.83 8.19
CA VAL A 153 17.36 -8.74 9.66
C VAL A 153 18.75 -8.31 10.14
N SER A 154 19.77 -8.50 9.30
CA SER A 154 21.15 -8.06 9.55
C SER A 154 21.37 -6.56 9.36
N CYS A 155 20.36 -5.81 8.90
CA CYS A 155 20.43 -4.36 8.79
C CYS A 155 20.55 -3.72 10.17
N ASP A 156 21.55 -2.84 10.34
CA ASP A 156 21.79 -2.16 11.60
C ASP A 156 20.72 -1.08 11.86
N GLY A 157 19.84 -1.38 12.82
CA GLY A 157 18.78 -0.48 13.24
C GLY A 157 17.61 -0.39 12.25
N PHE A 158 16.49 0.14 12.74
CA PHE A 158 15.31 0.43 11.93
C PHE A 158 14.70 1.73 12.45
N PRO A 159 14.90 2.88 11.78
CA PRO A 159 14.44 4.17 12.28
C PRO A 159 12.90 4.25 12.31
N GLY A 160 12.41 5.06 13.23
CA GLY A 160 10.97 5.27 13.42
C GLY A 160 10.35 4.26 14.37
N ALA A 161 9.02 4.13 14.28
CA ALA A 161 8.23 3.31 15.20
C ALA A 161 7.88 1.91 14.63
N GLY A 162 8.44 1.55 13.47
CA GLY A 162 8.19 0.24 12.86
C GLY A 162 6.77 0.03 12.35
N HIS A 163 6.02 1.11 12.08
CA HIS A 163 4.69 1.00 11.49
C HIS A 163 4.77 0.68 10.00
N ALA A 164 3.80 -0.09 9.51
CA ALA A 164 3.56 -0.18 8.08
C ALA A 164 3.06 1.17 7.55
N LEU A 165 3.48 1.53 6.33
CA LEU A 165 3.11 2.77 5.69
C LEU A 165 2.93 2.58 4.19
N LEU A 166 2.06 3.40 3.60
CA LEU A 166 1.94 3.61 2.17
C LEU A 166 2.10 5.11 1.89
N TYR A 167 3.08 5.48 1.10
CA TYR A 167 3.25 6.82 0.57
C TYR A 167 2.71 6.84 -0.86
N ALA A 168 1.65 7.60 -1.07
CA ALA A 168 1.09 7.85 -2.38
C ALA A 168 1.59 9.21 -2.88
N GLU A 169 2.35 9.18 -3.97
CA GLU A 169 2.71 10.40 -4.68
C GLU A 169 1.50 10.88 -5.46
N GLY A 170 1.05 12.09 -5.17
CA GLY A 170 -0.12 12.67 -5.82
C GLY A 170 0.19 13.17 -7.23
N PRO A 171 -0.84 13.65 -7.97
CA PRO A 171 -0.63 14.36 -9.23
C PRO A 171 0.27 15.60 -9.10
N VAL A 172 0.30 16.20 -7.91
CA VAL A 172 1.22 17.27 -7.48
C VAL A 172 1.67 17.01 -6.03
N PRO A 173 2.83 17.54 -5.59
CA PRO A 173 3.37 17.26 -4.25
C PRO A 173 2.44 17.62 -3.09
N GLN A 174 1.58 18.63 -3.25
CA GLN A 174 0.60 19.03 -2.22
C GLN A 174 -0.52 17.99 -2.02
N LEU A 175 -0.65 17.04 -2.96
CA LEU A 175 -1.58 15.92 -2.87
C LEU A 175 -0.88 14.61 -2.47
N ASP A 176 0.42 14.66 -2.17
CA ASP A 176 1.10 13.53 -1.56
C ASP A 176 0.42 13.18 -0.23
N THR A 177 0.27 11.89 0.00
CA THR A 177 -0.42 11.39 1.19
C THR A 177 0.29 10.18 1.73
N VAL A 178 0.50 10.15 3.04
CA VAL A 178 0.90 8.93 3.75
C VAL A 178 -0.32 8.32 4.40
N GLN A 179 -0.57 7.05 4.09
CA GLN A 179 -1.51 6.21 4.82
C GLN A 179 -0.76 5.31 5.79
N LEU A 180 -1.24 5.27 7.04
CA LEU A 180 -0.76 4.37 8.08
C LEU A 180 -1.86 3.39 8.47
N ASP A 181 -1.47 2.13 8.69
CA ASP A 181 -2.38 1.14 9.24
C ASP A 181 -2.46 1.27 10.76
N SER A 182 -3.65 1.48 11.29
CA SER A 182 -3.92 1.52 12.73
C SER A 182 -5.05 0.56 13.10
N THR A 183 -5.06 0.09 14.34
CA THR A 183 -6.06 -0.88 14.83
C THR A 183 -7.49 -0.36 14.71
N HIS A 184 -7.67 0.96 14.76
CA HIS A 184 -8.98 1.61 14.70
C HIS A 184 -9.38 2.06 13.28
N GLY A 185 -8.58 1.74 12.26
CA GLY A 185 -8.77 2.19 10.88
C GLY A 185 -7.51 2.84 10.33
N PRO A 186 -7.47 3.16 9.03
CA PRO A 186 -6.33 3.86 8.44
C PRO A 186 -6.28 5.32 8.88
N GLU A 187 -5.07 5.85 9.02
CA GLU A 187 -4.79 7.27 9.24
C GLU A 187 -4.15 7.86 7.99
N PHE A 188 -4.55 9.08 7.61
CA PHE A 188 -4.03 9.78 6.44
C PHE A 188 -3.34 11.08 6.86
N LEU A 189 -2.11 11.27 6.36
CA LEU A 189 -1.26 12.41 6.70
C LEU A 189 -0.89 13.15 5.42
N HIS A 190 -1.11 14.47 5.43
CA HIS A 190 -0.93 15.35 4.27
C HIS A 190 -0.06 16.57 4.58
N ALA A 191 0.29 16.82 5.86
CA ALA A 191 1.08 17.99 6.21
C ALA A 191 2.53 17.82 5.77
N ASP A 192 3.07 18.78 5.02
CA ASP A 192 4.44 18.73 4.47
C ASP A 192 5.52 18.36 5.50
N ALA A 193 5.42 18.92 6.72
CA ALA A 193 6.37 18.64 7.79
C ALA A 193 6.32 17.17 8.28
N GLN A 194 5.15 16.53 8.18
CA GLN A 194 4.99 15.09 8.45
C GLN A 194 5.50 14.28 7.24
N LEU A 195 5.08 14.63 6.02
CA LEU A 195 5.51 13.96 4.79
C LEU A 195 7.04 13.95 4.63
N ALA A 196 7.71 15.05 4.98
CA ALA A 196 9.17 15.14 4.95
C ALA A 196 9.85 14.06 5.83
N LYS A 197 9.26 13.70 6.97
CA LYS A 197 9.78 12.62 7.81
C LYS A 197 9.61 11.26 7.13
N PHE A 198 8.47 11.02 6.50
CA PHE A 198 8.21 9.76 5.79
C PHE A 198 9.10 9.60 4.56
N ARG A 199 9.34 10.67 3.79
CA ARG A 199 10.33 10.67 2.71
C ARG A 199 11.72 10.25 3.21
N ALA A 200 12.18 10.81 4.34
CA ALA A 200 13.44 10.40 4.94
C ALA A 200 13.46 8.91 5.39
N HIS A 201 12.33 8.34 5.81
CA HIS A 201 12.26 6.90 6.10
C HIS A 201 12.33 6.06 4.82
N LEU A 202 11.64 6.48 3.75
CA LEU A 202 11.69 5.80 2.45
C LEU A 202 13.10 5.84 1.85
N ASP A 203 13.79 6.98 1.91
CA ASP A 203 15.18 7.13 1.47
C ASP A 203 16.10 6.18 2.26
N TRP A 204 15.86 6.05 3.57
CA TRP A 204 16.60 5.10 4.40
C TRP A 204 16.31 3.65 3.98
N MET A 205 15.05 3.27 3.76
CA MET A 205 14.67 1.92 3.32
C MET A 205 15.28 1.58 1.95
N ASP A 206 15.33 2.54 1.02
CA ASP A 206 15.95 2.35 -0.29
C ASP A 206 17.46 2.08 -0.19
N ALA A 207 18.15 2.85 0.67
CA ALA A 207 19.58 2.70 0.88
C ALA A 207 19.99 1.43 1.66
N HIS A 208 19.08 0.85 2.44
CA HIS A 208 19.37 -0.28 3.34
C HIS A 208 18.64 -1.58 2.97
N SER A 209 17.96 -1.60 1.83
CA SER A 209 17.36 -2.81 1.28
C SER A 209 18.23 -3.43 0.20
N LEU A 210 18.15 -4.75 0.09
CA LEU A 210 18.79 -5.54 -0.95
C LEU A 210 18.39 -5.06 -2.35
N SER A 211 19.20 -5.39 -3.36
CA SER A 211 18.78 -5.18 -4.75
C SER A 211 17.51 -5.98 -5.07
N PRO A 212 16.75 -5.65 -6.12
CA PRO A 212 15.59 -6.45 -6.54
C PRO A 212 15.95 -7.93 -6.81
N GLU A 213 17.13 -8.21 -7.36
CA GLU A 213 17.64 -9.56 -7.62
C GLU A 213 17.89 -10.32 -6.32
N GLU A 214 18.69 -9.74 -5.42
CA GLU A 214 19.00 -10.32 -4.10
C GLU A 214 17.73 -10.50 -3.25
N SER A 215 16.77 -9.59 -3.41
CA SER A 215 15.46 -9.66 -2.77
C SER A 215 14.65 -10.86 -3.25
N ARG A 216 14.63 -11.14 -4.56
CA ARG A 216 13.99 -12.34 -5.12
C ARG A 216 14.67 -13.61 -4.61
N GLU A 217 15.99 -13.63 -4.53
CA GLU A 217 16.74 -14.77 -3.99
C GLU A 217 16.38 -15.04 -2.53
N LEU A 218 16.31 -14.00 -1.70
CA LEU A 218 15.93 -14.13 -0.29
C LEU A 218 14.47 -14.57 -0.13
N ILE A 219 13.53 -14.02 -0.90
CA ILE A 219 12.13 -14.47 -0.91
C ILE A 219 12.05 -15.96 -1.26
N HIS A 220 12.78 -16.40 -2.30
CA HIS A 220 12.82 -17.79 -2.72
C HIS A 220 13.44 -18.71 -1.67
N ALA A 221 14.51 -18.27 -1.01
CA ALA A 221 15.13 -19.01 0.09
C ALA A 221 14.16 -19.20 1.26
N VAL A 222 13.49 -18.13 1.71
CA VAL A 222 12.50 -18.22 2.80
C VAL A 222 11.33 -19.12 2.41
N ALA A 223 10.83 -19.04 1.17
CA ALA A 223 9.75 -19.89 0.69
C ALA A 223 10.09 -21.39 0.77
N ARG A 224 11.37 -21.77 0.58
CA ARG A 224 11.85 -23.16 0.67
C ARG A 224 12.10 -23.65 2.10
N GLU A 225 12.26 -22.75 3.06
CA GLU A 225 12.45 -23.07 4.47
C GLU A 225 11.14 -23.36 5.23
N LEU A 226 10.01 -22.82 4.72
CA LEU A 226 8.66 -23.03 5.24
C LEU A 226 8.13 -24.43 4.89
#